data_AF-A0A523SC67-F1
#
_entry.id   AF-A0A523SC67-F1
#
_cell.length_a   1.000
_cell.length_b   1.000
_cell.length_c   1.000
_cell.angle_alpha   90.00
_cell.angle_beta   90.00
_cell.angle_gamma   90.00
#
_symmetry.space_group_name_H-M   'P 1'
#
loop_
_entity.id
_entity.type
_entity.pdbx_description
1 polymer ?
#
loop_
_entity_poly.entity_id
_entity_poly.type
_entity_poly.pdbx_seq_one_letter_code
_entity_poly.pdbx_strand_id
1 'polypeptide(L)'
;MPTVYDIPADILIRRLALDIKARKEITPPEWASYVKTGAHKERAPDQEDWWFTRCASIMRKVYLRGPIGIERLRVEYGGRKRRGVKPNKFHRGSGAVVRTALQQLEKVGFVKKRGNKGREIT
;
A
#
# COMPACT_ATOMS: atom_id res chain seq x y z
N MET A 1 -24.90 6.65 -9.81
CA MET A 1 -24.26 5.74 -8.82
C MET A 1 -22.85 6.28 -8.60
N PRO A 2 -22.46 6.69 -7.37
CA PRO A 2 -21.15 7.29 -7.13
C PRO A 2 -20.04 6.25 -7.33
N THR A 3 -18.99 6.64 -8.04
CA THR A 3 -17.82 5.81 -8.34
C THR A 3 -16.67 6.13 -7.39
N VAL A 4 -15.60 5.32 -7.42
CA VAL A 4 -14.37 5.54 -6.63
C VAL A 4 -13.72 6.90 -6.92
N TYR A 5 -14.02 7.50 -8.07
CA TYR A 5 -13.52 8.82 -8.49
C TYR A 5 -14.24 9.97 -7.77
N ASP A 6 -15.49 9.76 -7.34
CA ASP A 6 -16.36 10.80 -6.77
C ASP A 6 -16.20 10.95 -5.25
N ILE A 7 -15.52 9.99 -4.61
CA ILE A 7 -15.36 9.94 -3.15
C ILE A 7 -13.97 10.44 -2.75
N PRO A 8 -13.87 11.34 -1.75
CA PRO A 8 -12.59 11.74 -1.18
C PRO A 8 -11.77 10.52 -0.72
N ALA A 9 -10.49 10.51 -1.09
CA ALA A 9 -9.62 9.37 -0.87
C ALA A 9 -9.47 8.98 0.61
N ASP A 10 -9.44 9.97 1.52
CA ASP A 10 -9.31 9.73 2.96
C ASP A 10 -10.50 8.90 3.50
N ILE A 11 -11.72 9.34 3.20
CA ILE A 11 -12.96 8.69 3.64
C ILE A 11 -13.01 7.24 3.13
N LEU A 12 -12.73 7.04 1.84
CA LEU A 12 -12.73 5.72 1.24
C LEU A 12 -11.68 4.79 1.88
N ILE A 13 -10.46 5.29 2.09
CA ILE A 13 -9.37 4.48 2.65
C ILE A 13 -9.69 4.10 4.10
N ARG A 14 -10.23 5.02 4.91
CA ARG A 14 -10.62 4.71 6.29
C ARG A 14 -11.69 3.64 6.35
N ARG A 15 -12.76 3.78 5.56
CA ARG A 15 -13.86 2.80 5.54
C ARG A 15 -13.36 1.43 5.07
N LEU A 16 -12.57 1.41 3.99
CA LEU A 16 -12.01 0.18 3.45
C LEU A 16 -11.02 -0.48 4.41
N ALA A 17 -10.25 0.28 5.19
CA ALA A 17 -9.37 -0.26 6.20
C ALA A 17 -10.14 -0.97 7.31
N LEU A 18 -11.30 -0.44 7.73
CA LEU A 18 -12.18 -1.10 8.70
C LEU A 18 -12.75 -2.40 8.15
N ASP A 19 -13.20 -2.42 6.89
CA ASP A 19 -13.73 -3.61 6.24
C ASP A 19 -12.65 -4.70 6.09
N ILE A 20 -11.42 -4.29 5.75
CA ILE A 20 -10.27 -5.18 5.69
C ILE A 20 -9.92 -5.72 7.09
N LYS A 21 -9.95 -4.89 8.13
CA LYS A 21 -9.67 -5.29 9.51
C LYS A 21 -10.70 -6.28 10.05
N ALA A 22 -11.96 -6.16 9.64
CA ALA A 22 -13.01 -7.12 10.00
C ALA A 22 -12.76 -8.53 9.41
N ARG A 23 -12.00 -8.63 8.31
CA ARG A 23 -11.63 -9.90 7.69
C ARG A 23 -10.36 -10.44 8.32
N LYS A 24 -10.49 -11.55 9.05
CA LYS A 24 -9.36 -12.24 9.74
C LYS A 24 -8.28 -12.79 8.80
N GLU A 25 -8.51 -12.79 7.49
CA GLU A 25 -7.58 -13.32 6.49
C GLU A 25 -6.40 -12.39 6.20
N ILE A 26 -6.54 -11.08 6.44
CA ILE A 26 -5.47 -10.10 6.24
C ILE A 26 -4.85 -9.84 7.60
N THR A 27 -3.77 -10.57 7.90
CA THR A 27 -3.04 -10.39 9.16
C THR A 27 -1.81 -9.51 8.94
N PRO A 28 -1.51 -8.54 9.81
CA PRO A 28 -0.23 -7.86 9.77
C PRO A 28 0.89 -8.88 10.02
N PRO A 29 1.94 -8.91 9.19
CA PRO A 29 3.09 -9.77 9.46
C PRO A 29 3.82 -9.29 10.72
N GLU A 30 4.49 -10.20 11.43
CA GLU A 30 5.14 -9.92 12.71
C GLU A 30 6.11 -8.73 12.66
N TRP A 31 6.86 -8.59 11.56
CA TRP A 31 7.80 -7.49 11.38
C TRP A 31 7.12 -6.13 11.15
N ALA A 32 5.81 -6.06 10.86
CA ALA A 32 5.12 -4.82 10.51
C ALA A 32 5.17 -3.77 11.63
N SER A 33 5.20 -4.20 12.90
CA SER A 33 5.25 -3.29 14.05
C SER A 33 6.60 -2.60 14.21
N TYR A 34 7.68 -3.21 13.69
CA TYR A 34 9.06 -2.73 13.91
C TYR A 34 9.62 -1.93 12.73
N VAL A 35 9.05 -2.11 11.53
CA VAL A 35 9.64 -1.56 10.31
C VAL A 35 9.10 -0.18 9.96
N LYS A 36 9.94 0.58 9.27
CA LYS A 36 9.52 1.75 8.51
C LYS A 36 8.93 1.37 7.15
N THR A 37 8.02 2.22 6.66
CA THR A 37 7.32 2.02 5.39
C THR A 37 8.18 2.23 4.14
N GLY A 38 9.37 2.82 4.28
CA GLY A 38 10.31 3.00 3.19
C GLY A 38 11.64 3.60 3.64
N ALA A 39 12.64 3.57 2.75
CA ALA A 39 13.98 4.06 3.04
C ALA A 39 14.05 5.58 3.29
N HIS A 40 13.03 6.33 2.82
CA HIS A 40 12.91 7.77 2.99
C HIS A 40 12.30 8.17 4.34
N LYS A 41 11.71 7.24 5.10
CA LYS A 41 11.21 7.49 6.45
C LYS A 41 12.30 7.23 7.49
N GLU A 42 12.20 7.94 8.61
CA GLU A 42 13.11 7.81 9.74
C GLU A 42 12.49 6.97 10.87
N ARG A 43 11.19 7.14 11.13
CA ARG A 43 10.43 6.40 12.15
C ARG A 43 9.42 5.44 11.54
N ALA A 44 9.00 4.46 12.35
CA ALA A 44 7.85 3.61 12.05
C ALA A 44 6.54 4.44 12.11
N PRO A 45 5.45 3.98 11.49
CA PRO A 45 4.14 4.63 11.62
C PRO A 45 3.64 4.61 13.07
N ASP A 46 3.05 5.72 13.52
CA ASP A 46 2.51 5.83 14.88
C ASP A 46 1.19 5.06 15.06
N GLN A 47 0.45 4.82 13.97
CA GLN A 47 -0.80 4.07 13.99
C GLN A 47 -0.51 2.56 14.00
N GLU A 48 -1.01 1.83 15.00
CA GLU A 48 -0.87 0.37 15.07
C GLU A 48 -1.54 -0.33 13.88
N ASP A 49 -2.69 0.18 13.44
CA ASP A 49 -3.47 -0.34 12.31
C ASP A 49 -2.96 0.09 10.92
N TRP A 50 -1.74 0.66 10.83
CA TRP A 50 -1.23 1.22 9.57
C TRP A 50 -1.18 0.20 8.43
N TRP A 51 -1.04 -1.09 8.74
CA TRP A 51 -1.02 -2.17 7.76
C TRP A 51 -2.32 -2.22 6.95
N PHE A 52 -3.47 -2.13 7.63
CA PHE A 52 -4.79 -2.16 7.00
C PHE A 52 -5.01 -0.93 6.13
N THR A 53 -4.62 0.24 6.62
CA THR A 53 -4.63 1.50 5.86
C THR A 53 -3.74 1.40 4.61
N ARG A 54 -2.60 0.72 4.71
CA ARG A 54 -1.71 0.49 3.56
C ARG A 54 -2.35 -0.43 2.54
N CYS A 55 -2.97 -1.52 2.97
CA CYS A 55 -3.70 -2.45 2.10
C CYS A 55 -4.85 -1.74 1.36
N ALA A 56 -5.67 -0.96 2.08
CA ALA A 56 -6.74 -0.16 1.51
C ALA A 56 -6.24 0.85 0.46
N SER A 57 -5.15 1.57 0.77
CA SER A 57 -4.53 2.51 -0.17
C SER A 57 -3.98 1.81 -1.42
N ILE A 58 -3.36 0.63 -1.27
CA ILE A 58 -2.87 -0.17 -2.40
C ILE A 58 -4.04 -0.58 -3.28
N MET A 59 -5.12 -1.10 -2.70
CA MET A 59 -6.31 -1.54 -3.42
C MET A 59 -6.90 -0.39 -4.24
N ARG A 60 -7.09 0.79 -3.63
CA ARG A 60 -7.55 1.99 -4.33
C ARG A 60 -6.65 2.36 -5.52
N LYS A 61 -5.32 2.31 -5.35
CA LYS A 61 -4.38 2.62 -6.44
C LYS A 61 -4.42 1.58 -7.56
N VAL A 62 -4.59 0.30 -7.24
CA VAL A 62 -4.75 -0.76 -8.24
C VAL A 62 -6.03 -0.55 -9.04
N TYR A 63 -7.12 -0.11 -8.40
CA TYR A 63 -8.37 0.25 -9.09
C TYR A 63 -8.17 1.38 -10.10
N LEU A 64 -7.57 2.49 -9.64
CA LEU A 64 -7.46 3.71 -10.43
C LEU A 64 -6.42 3.65 -11.55
N ARG A 65 -5.36 2.86 -11.36
CA ARG A 65 -4.18 2.85 -12.24
C ARG A 65 -3.83 1.47 -12.76
N GLY A 66 -4.81 0.56 -12.77
CA GLY A 66 -4.61 -0.80 -13.25
C GLY A 66 -4.11 -0.83 -14.70
N PRO A 67 -3.44 -1.90 -15.14
CA PRO A 67 -2.69 -2.89 -14.36
C PRO A 67 -1.37 -2.29 -13.82
N ILE A 68 -1.08 -2.52 -12.53
CA ILE A 68 0.10 -1.93 -11.86
C ILE A 68 1.03 -2.98 -11.24
N GLY A 69 2.33 -2.77 -11.42
CA GLY A 69 3.39 -3.59 -10.82
C GLY A 69 3.90 -3.05 -9.49
N ILE A 70 4.65 -3.90 -8.77
CA ILE A 70 5.27 -3.53 -7.48
C ILE A 70 6.17 -2.30 -7.64
N GLU A 71 6.92 -2.20 -8.76
CA GLU A 71 7.89 -1.12 -8.94
C GLU A 71 7.22 0.26 -9.06
N ARG A 72 6.10 0.35 -9.79
CA ARG A 72 5.33 1.59 -9.88
C ARG A 72 4.74 1.97 -8.52
N LEU A 73 4.22 1.00 -7.77
CA LEU A 73 3.73 1.24 -6.41
C LEU A 73 4.84 1.71 -5.46
N ARG A 74 6.07 1.20 -5.60
CA ARG A 74 7.22 1.68 -4.81
C ARG A 74 7.60 3.11 -5.14
N VAL A 75 7.41 3.56 -6.38
CA VAL A 75 7.61 4.97 -6.75
C VAL A 75 6.50 5.84 -6.15
N GLU A 76 5.24 5.40 -6.25
CA GLU A 76 4.08 6.10 -5.69
C GLU A 76 4.14 6.28 -4.16
N TYR A 77 4.62 5.26 -3.45
CA TYR A 77 4.86 5.33 -2.00
C TYR A 77 6.29 5.76 -1.66
N GLY A 78 7.05 6.23 -2.64
CA GLY A 78 8.36 6.83 -2.43
C GLY A 78 8.26 8.25 -1.90
N GLY A 79 9.40 8.80 -1.53
CA GLY A 79 9.45 10.15 -0.98
C GLY A 79 10.85 10.73 -0.97
N ARG A 80 10.93 12.01 -0.61
CA ARG A 80 12.19 12.72 -0.43
C ARG A 80 12.88 12.23 0.85
N LYS A 81 14.11 11.74 0.74
CA LYS A 81 14.94 11.32 1.88
C LYS A 81 15.92 12.43 2.25
N ARG A 82 15.99 12.77 3.53
CA ARG A 82 17.06 13.60 4.10
C ARG A 82 18.34 12.78 4.17
N ARG A 83 19.45 13.33 3.64
CA ARG A 83 20.76 12.65 3.58
C ARG A 83 21.83 13.35 4.42
N GLY A 84 21.41 13.88 5.58
CA GLY A 84 22.26 14.68 6.46
C GLY A 84 22.70 15.97 5.77
N VAL A 85 24.00 16.09 5.51
CA VAL A 85 24.63 17.25 4.85
C VAL A 85 24.42 17.24 3.32
N LYS A 86 24.24 16.06 2.71
CA LYS A 86 24.09 15.96 1.25
C LYS A 86 22.68 16.38 0.80
N PRO A 87 22.53 16.92 -0.42
CA PRO A 87 21.22 17.26 -0.96
C PRO A 87 20.24 16.09 -0.92
N ASN A 88 18.99 16.42 -0.64
CA ASN A 88 17.89 15.48 -0.55
C ASN A 88 17.62 14.86 -1.93
N LYS A 89 17.37 13.56 -1.96
CA LYS A 89 17.00 12.81 -3.17
C LYS A 89 15.73 12.01 -2.96
N PHE A 90 15.07 11.67 -4.06
CA PHE A 90 13.94 10.75 -4.04
C PHE A 90 14.41 9.32 -3.76
N HIS A 91 13.74 8.64 -2.84
CA HIS A 91 13.94 7.21 -2.58
C HIS A 91 12.60 6.48 -2.62
N ARG A 92 12.61 5.31 -3.26
CA ARG A 92 11.45 4.44 -3.39
C ARG A 92 10.96 3.91 -2.04
N GLY A 93 9.68 3.58 -1.97
CA GLY A 93 9.04 2.91 -0.84
C GLY A 93 9.53 1.46 -0.66
N SER A 94 9.18 0.87 0.48
CA SER A 94 9.55 -0.51 0.80
C SER A 94 8.91 -1.49 -0.18
N GLY A 95 9.74 -2.29 -0.84
CA GLY A 95 9.25 -3.36 -1.74
C GLY A 95 8.66 -4.53 -0.97
N ALA A 96 9.18 -4.83 0.22
CA ALA A 96 8.69 -5.92 1.07
C ALA A 96 7.24 -5.68 1.49
N VAL A 97 6.94 -4.48 2.01
CA VAL A 97 5.59 -4.06 2.43
C VAL A 97 4.59 -4.17 1.28
N VAL A 98 4.89 -3.57 0.13
CA VAL A 98 3.99 -3.60 -1.03
C VAL A 98 3.77 -5.03 -1.53
N ARG A 99 4.83 -5.85 -1.58
CA ARG A 99 4.75 -7.24 -2.06
C ARG A 99 3.88 -8.10 -1.15
N THR A 100 4.11 -8.05 0.16
CA THR A 100 3.37 -8.87 1.13
C THR A 100 1.91 -8.44 1.24
N ALA A 101 1.63 -7.13 1.27
CA ALA A 101 0.26 -6.64 1.21
C ALA A 101 -0.49 -7.13 -0.04
N LEU A 102 0.14 -7.07 -1.22
CA LEU A 102 -0.48 -7.58 -2.45
C LEU A 102 -0.66 -9.10 -2.45
N GLN A 103 0.27 -9.86 -1.87
CA GLN A 103 0.12 -11.32 -1.72
C GLN A 103 -1.05 -11.67 -0.81
N GLN A 104 -1.26 -10.92 0.28
CA GLN A 104 -2.42 -11.11 1.15
C GLN A 104 -3.72 -10.76 0.43
N LEU A 105 -3.77 -9.63 -0.26
CA LEU A 105 -4.95 -9.24 -1.07
C LEU A 105 -5.25 -10.23 -2.20
N GLU A 106 -4.22 -10.87 -2.76
CA GLU A 106 -4.35 -11.92 -3.78
C GLU A 106 -4.92 -13.21 -3.18
N LYS A 107 -4.56 -13.57 -1.94
CA LYS A 107 -5.14 -14.73 -1.22
C LYS A 107 -6.63 -14.56 -0.94
N VAL A 108 -7.07 -13.34 -0.60
CA VAL A 108 -8.49 -13.00 -0.38
C VAL A 108 -9.27 -12.88 -1.71
N GLY A 109 -8.57 -12.87 -2.86
CA GLY A 109 -9.20 -12.79 -4.18
C GLY A 109 -9.54 -11.36 -4.64
N PHE A 110 -9.19 -10.33 -3.88
CA PHE A 110 -9.45 -8.93 -4.26
C PHE A 110 -8.61 -8.44 -5.44
N VAL A 111 -7.43 -9.03 -5.61
CA VAL A 111 -6.47 -8.64 -6.65
C VAL A 111 -6.04 -9.87 -7.43
N LYS A 112 -6.13 -9.81 -8.75
CA LYS A 112 -5.70 -10.87 -9.66
C LYS A 112 -4.43 -10.45 -10.40
N LYS A 113 -3.53 -11.41 -10.63
CA LYS A 113 -2.40 -11.22 -11.55
C LYS A 113 -2.91 -11.29 -12.99
N ARG A 114 -2.56 -10.28 -13.79
CA ARG A 114 -2.83 -10.27 -15.24
C ARG A 114 -1.53 -10.55 -15.99
N GLY A 115 -1.16 -11.84 -16.04
CA GLY A 115 0.06 -12.32 -16.71
C GLY A 115 1.29 -11.49 -16.34
N ASN A 116 2.01 -10.99 -17.35
CA ASN A 116 3.20 -10.15 -17.19
C ASN A 116 2.91 -8.65 -16.98
N LYS A 117 1.65 -8.20 -17.02
CA LYS A 117 1.30 -6.77 -16.96
C LYS A 117 1.10 -6.24 -15.53
N GLY A 118 1.18 -7.13 -14.53
CA GLY A 118 1.08 -6.78 -13.11
C GLY A 118 -0.21 -7.28 -12.48
N ARG A 119 -0.84 -6.43 -11.68
CA ARG A 119 -2.02 -6.76 -10.87
C ARG A 119 -3.16 -5.82 -11.18
N GLU A 120 -4.37 -6.38 -11.22
CA GLU A 120 -5.63 -5.70 -11.49
C GLU A 120 -6.64 -6.14 -10.44
N ILE A 121 -7.63 -5.30 -10.14
CA ILE A 121 -8.73 -5.69 -9.27
C ILE A 121 -9.60 -6.70 -10.03
N THR A 122 -10.07 -7.71 -9.31
CA THR A 122 -10.97 -8.75 -9.83
C THR A 122 -12.34 -8.19 -10.12
#